data_AF-A0A8T5MXR0-F1
#
_entry.id   AF-A0A8T5MXR0-F1
#
_cell.length_a   1.000
_cell.length_b   1.000
_cell.length_c   1.000
_cell.angle_alpha   90.00
_cell.angle_beta   90.00
_cell.angle_gamma   90.00
#
_symmetry.space_group_name_H-M   'P 1'
#
loop_
_entity.id
_entity.type
_entity.pdbx_description
1 polymer ?
#
loop_
_entity_poly.entity_id
_entity_poly.type
_entity_poly.pdbx_seq_one_letter_code
_entity_poly.pdbx_strand_id
1 'polypeptide(L)'
;VVVFGAKTKNELFFINRIKKSCSKLLFSTDDGSFGYHGFASELVEEALRKEKFNQIITCGPEKMMKKILDLGLEYKISVQASLERFMKCGIGICDSCAINGYHICKDGPVFDDKKLRKMKDFGKFKRDASGRMVKI
;
A
#
# COMPACT_ATOMS: atom_id res chain seq x y z
N VAL A 1 -15.57 -2.69 -0.72
CA VAL A 1 -15.08 -3.13 0.62
C VAL A 1 -13.82 -2.33 0.94
N VAL A 2 -13.65 -1.89 2.18
CA VAL A 2 -12.42 -1.26 2.67
C VAL A 2 -11.82 -2.15 3.74
N VAL A 3 -10.52 -2.43 3.65
CA VAL A 3 -9.75 -3.08 4.70
C VAL A 3 -8.90 -2.01 5.37
N PHE A 4 -9.06 -1.84 6.70
CA PHE A 4 -8.33 -0.86 7.48
C PHE A 4 -7.46 -1.57 8.51
N GLY A 5 -6.15 -1.57 8.25
CA GLY A 5 -5.14 -2.16 9.12
C GLY A 5 -4.48 -1.14 10.04
N ALA A 6 -4.18 -1.54 11.27
CA ALA A 6 -3.36 -0.80 12.21
C ALA A 6 -2.52 -1.75 13.06
N LYS A 7 -1.54 -1.25 13.83
CA LYS A 7 -0.80 -2.11 14.76
C LYS A 7 -1.67 -2.52 15.94
N THR A 8 -2.43 -1.56 16.46
CA THR A 8 -3.31 -1.72 17.63
C THR A 8 -4.66 -1.03 17.38
N LYS A 9 -5.66 -1.38 18.17
CA LYS A 9 -7.01 -0.77 18.14
C LYS A 9 -6.97 0.75 18.29
N ASN A 10 -6.03 1.27 19.07
CA ASN A 10 -5.92 2.71 19.37
C ASN A 10 -5.40 3.53 18.17
N GLU A 11 -4.83 2.86 17.16
CA GLU A 11 -4.35 3.48 15.92
C GLU A 11 -5.38 3.44 14.78
N LEU A 12 -6.58 2.90 15.03
CA LEU A 12 -7.69 2.92 14.08
C LEU A 12 -8.39 4.29 14.13
N PHE A 13 -7.82 5.27 13.43
CA PHE A 13 -8.34 6.63 13.38
C PHE A 13 -9.51 6.79 12.40
N PHE A 14 -10.34 7.82 12.63
CA PHE A 14 -11.38 8.27 11.70
C PHE A 14 -12.39 7.19 11.25
N ILE A 15 -12.61 6.15 12.06
CA ILE A 15 -13.52 5.03 11.73
C ILE A 15 -14.89 5.53 11.29
N ASN A 16 -15.46 6.52 11.99
CA ASN A 16 -16.78 7.06 11.66
C ASN A 16 -16.80 7.78 10.30
N ARG A 17 -15.69 8.36 9.86
CA ARG A 17 -15.58 8.99 8.53
C ARG A 17 -15.48 7.92 7.45
N ILE A 18 -14.67 6.89 7.66
CA ILE A 18 -14.49 5.79 6.69
C ILE A 18 -15.80 5.00 6.52
N LYS A 19 -16.49 4.68 7.63
CA LYS A 19 -17.79 3.97 7.60
C LYS A 19 -18.83 4.68 6.73
N LYS A 20 -18.82 6.01 6.66
CA LYS A 20 -19.72 6.80 5.80
C LYS A 20 -19.36 6.74 4.31
N SER A 21 -18.13 6.37 3.98
CA SER A 21 -17.60 6.36 2.61
C SER A 21 -17.53 4.95 2.00
N CYS A 22 -17.94 3.90 2.70
CA CYS A 22 -17.86 2.53 2.19
C CYS A 22 -19.01 1.64 2.68
N SER A 23 -19.45 0.70 1.83
CA SER A 23 -20.54 -0.24 2.16
C SER A 23 -20.13 -1.31 3.17
N LYS A 24 -18.85 -1.67 3.23
CA LYS A 24 -18.31 -2.71 4.09
C LYS A 24 -16.90 -2.33 4.52
N LEU A 25 -16.68 -2.26 5.82
CA LEU A 25 -15.41 -1.94 6.46
C LEU A 25 -14.95 -3.13 7.28
N LEU A 26 -13.76 -3.63 6.96
CA LEU A 26 -13.10 -4.72 7.65
C LEU A 26 -11.88 -4.18 8.39
N PHE A 27 -11.62 -4.66 9.59
CA PHE A 27 -10.51 -4.20 10.44
C PHE A 27 -9.51 -5.32 10.62
N SER A 28 -8.23 -4.98 10.59
CA SER A 28 -7.14 -5.86 11.03
C SER A 28 -6.24 -5.09 11.99
N THR A 29 -5.80 -5.78 13.04
CA THR A 29 -4.81 -5.28 13.99
C THR A 29 -3.69 -6.29 14.12
N ASP A 30 -2.45 -5.83 14.02
CA ASP A 30 -1.26 -6.69 14.13
C ASP A 30 -1.24 -7.46 15.46
N ASP A 31 -1.74 -6.85 16.56
CA ASP A 31 -1.82 -7.44 17.90
C ASP A 31 -3.14 -8.16 18.22
N GLY A 32 -4.10 -8.18 17.28
CA GLY A 32 -5.42 -8.77 17.47
C GLY A 32 -6.36 -8.01 18.43
N SER A 33 -6.00 -6.80 18.86
CA SER A 33 -6.82 -6.00 19.78
C SER A 33 -8.17 -5.56 19.20
N PHE A 34 -8.37 -5.57 17.87
CA PHE A 34 -9.67 -5.34 17.25
C PHE A 34 -9.80 -5.89 15.82
N GLY A 35 -10.84 -6.69 15.58
CA GLY A 35 -11.10 -7.26 14.26
C GLY A 35 -10.23 -8.49 13.99
N TYR A 36 -9.69 -8.60 12.78
CA TYR A 36 -8.79 -9.69 12.40
C TYR A 36 -7.42 -9.54 13.07
N HIS A 37 -6.92 -10.62 13.66
CA HIS A 37 -5.57 -10.67 14.22
C HIS A 37 -4.57 -11.05 13.12
N GLY A 38 -3.76 -10.10 12.70
CA GLY A 38 -2.77 -10.27 11.63
C GLY A 38 -2.75 -9.10 10.66
N PHE A 39 -2.03 -9.25 9.56
CA PHE A 39 -1.78 -8.16 8.63
C PHE A 39 -2.98 -7.87 7.73
N ALA A 40 -3.15 -6.59 7.35
CA ALA A 40 -4.20 -6.19 6.43
C ALA A 40 -4.15 -6.95 5.08
N SER A 41 -2.94 -7.33 4.62
CA SER A 41 -2.79 -8.14 3.40
C SER A 41 -3.37 -9.53 3.51
N GLU A 42 -3.34 -10.15 4.70
CA GLU A 42 -3.93 -11.48 4.94
C GLU A 42 -5.47 -11.37 4.92
N LEU A 43 -6.01 -10.32 5.55
CA LEU A 43 -7.44 -10.04 5.51
C LEU A 43 -7.94 -9.69 4.09
N VAL A 44 -7.11 -9.03 3.28
CA VAL A 44 -7.41 -8.84 1.85
C VAL A 44 -7.45 -10.18 1.12
N GLU A 45 -6.49 -11.07 1.34
CA GLU A 45 -6.51 -12.41 0.75
C GLU A 45 -7.77 -13.19 1.12
N GLU A 46 -8.19 -13.14 2.39
CA GLU A 46 -9.47 -13.74 2.80
C GLU A 46 -10.67 -13.15 2.08
N ALA A 47 -10.70 -11.82 1.89
CA ALA A 47 -11.78 -11.17 1.17
C ALA A 47 -11.81 -11.60 -0.30
N LEU A 48 -10.65 -11.69 -0.96
CA LEU A 48 -10.52 -12.14 -2.35
C LEU A 48 -10.98 -13.59 -2.56
N ARG A 49 -10.86 -14.44 -1.55
CA ARG A 49 -11.38 -15.82 -1.59
C ARG A 49 -12.91 -15.90 -1.49
N LYS A 50 -13.54 -14.92 -0.82
CA LYS A 50 -14.97 -14.90 -0.51
C LYS A 50 -15.80 -14.14 -1.54
N GLU A 51 -15.24 -13.11 -2.15
CA GLU A 51 -15.95 -12.16 -3.02
C GLU A 51 -15.12 -11.81 -4.25
N LYS A 52 -15.79 -11.42 -5.36
CA LYS A 52 -15.11 -10.93 -6.57
C LYS A 52 -14.93 -9.42 -6.52
N PHE A 53 -13.76 -8.95 -6.93
CA PHE A 53 -13.43 -7.53 -7.02
C PHE A 53 -12.89 -7.19 -8.41
N ASN A 54 -13.20 -5.97 -8.89
CA ASN A 54 -12.72 -5.50 -10.19
C ASN A 54 -11.37 -4.77 -10.10
N GLN A 55 -11.08 -4.17 -8.95
CA GLN A 55 -9.89 -3.35 -8.73
C GLN A 55 -9.51 -3.35 -7.25
N ILE A 56 -8.20 -3.29 -6.98
CA ILE A 56 -7.62 -3.04 -5.66
C ILE A 56 -6.90 -1.69 -5.69
N ILE A 57 -7.20 -0.83 -4.73
CA ILE A 57 -6.46 0.41 -4.48
C ILE A 57 -5.81 0.30 -3.11
N THR A 58 -4.52 0.60 -3.02
CA THR A 58 -3.76 0.44 -1.77
C THR A 58 -2.86 1.63 -1.47
N CYS A 59 -2.76 1.97 -0.19
CA CYS A 59 -1.81 2.91 0.38
C CYS A 59 -1.37 2.37 1.74
N GLY A 60 -0.11 2.59 2.13
CA GLY A 60 0.43 2.12 3.40
C GLY A 60 1.86 1.61 3.26
N PRO A 61 2.36 0.81 4.23
CA PRO A 61 3.72 0.30 4.19
C PRO A 61 4.03 -0.41 2.88
N GLU A 62 5.19 -0.13 2.29
CA GLU A 62 5.48 -0.64 0.95
C GLU A 62 5.54 -2.18 0.87
N LYS A 63 6.00 -2.85 1.94
CA LYS A 63 5.94 -4.31 2.06
C LYS A 63 4.51 -4.83 1.96
N MET A 64 3.56 -4.16 2.61
CA MET A 64 2.13 -4.48 2.52
C MET A 64 1.65 -4.27 1.08
N MET A 65 1.93 -3.12 0.47
CA MET A 65 1.51 -2.85 -0.92
C MET A 65 2.10 -3.85 -1.92
N LYS A 66 3.34 -4.30 -1.70
CA LYS A 66 3.96 -5.34 -2.54
C LYS A 66 3.23 -6.67 -2.44
N LYS A 67 2.84 -7.09 -1.22
CA LYS A 67 2.02 -8.30 -1.02
C LYS A 67 0.65 -8.16 -1.69
N ILE A 68 0.02 -6.99 -1.62
CA ILE A 68 -1.25 -6.69 -2.31
C ILE A 68 -1.09 -6.75 -3.83
N LEU A 69 0.00 -6.22 -4.39
CA LEU A 69 0.30 -6.35 -5.82
C LEU A 69 0.41 -7.83 -6.23
N ASP A 70 1.13 -8.64 -5.44
CA ASP A 70 1.30 -10.06 -5.73
C ASP A 70 -0.04 -10.81 -5.70
N LEU A 71 -0.89 -10.52 -4.71
CA LEU A 71 -2.27 -11.04 -4.65
C LEU A 71 -3.12 -10.58 -5.85
N GLY A 72 -3.04 -9.31 -6.23
CA GLY A 72 -3.76 -8.80 -7.40
C GLY A 72 -3.35 -9.52 -8.69
N LEU A 73 -2.05 -9.78 -8.88
CA LEU A 73 -1.56 -10.54 -10.02
C LEU A 73 -2.04 -12.00 -10.01
N GLU A 74 -2.03 -12.66 -8.85
CA GLU A 74 -2.51 -14.04 -8.67
C GLU A 74 -4.00 -14.16 -9.00
N TYR A 75 -4.82 -13.27 -8.45
CA TYR A 75 -6.27 -13.26 -8.67
C TYR A 75 -6.69 -12.56 -9.97
N LYS A 76 -5.74 -12.06 -10.76
CA LYS A 76 -5.95 -11.33 -12.03
C LYS A 76 -6.83 -10.08 -11.87
N ILE A 77 -6.60 -9.32 -10.80
CA ILE A 77 -7.31 -8.08 -10.46
C ILE A 77 -6.36 -6.90 -10.64
N SER A 78 -6.86 -5.82 -11.25
CA SER A 78 -6.08 -4.60 -11.44
C SER A 78 -5.71 -3.97 -10.09
N VAL A 79 -4.46 -3.51 -9.94
CA VAL A 79 -3.96 -2.89 -8.71
C VAL A 79 -3.43 -1.48 -8.99
N GLN A 80 -3.80 -0.53 -8.15
CA GLN A 80 -3.14 0.76 -8.04
C GLN A 80 -2.56 0.94 -6.63
N ALA A 81 -1.32 1.38 -6.55
CA ALA A 81 -0.66 1.65 -5.27
C ALA A 81 -0.21 3.12 -5.21
N SER A 82 -0.54 3.79 -4.11
CA SER A 82 -0.03 5.13 -3.79
C SER A 82 1.29 4.98 -3.04
N LEU A 83 2.40 5.22 -3.73
CA LEU A 83 3.75 5.00 -3.22
C LEU A 83 4.21 6.14 -2.32
N GLU A 84 4.99 5.77 -1.30
CA GLU A 84 5.62 6.70 -0.37
C GLU A 84 7.14 6.54 -0.43
N ARG A 85 7.84 7.64 -0.68
CA ARG A 85 9.30 7.74 -0.68
C ARG A 85 9.72 9.03 0.00
N PHE A 86 10.96 9.08 0.49
CA PHE A 86 11.48 10.29 1.10
C PHE A 86 11.56 11.42 0.06
N MET A 87 10.68 12.42 0.18
CA MET A 87 10.64 13.57 -0.71
C MET A 87 11.39 14.73 -0.06
N LYS A 88 12.39 15.29 -0.75
CA LYS A 88 13.06 16.54 -0.34
C LYS A 88 12.47 17.72 -1.10
N CYS A 89 12.69 17.79 -2.41
CA CYS A 89 12.26 18.93 -3.21
C CYS A 89 10.76 18.94 -3.53
N GLY A 90 10.11 17.78 -3.64
CA GLY A 90 8.70 17.69 -4.05
C GLY A 90 8.39 18.06 -5.51
N ILE A 91 9.38 18.51 -6.30
CA ILE A 91 9.18 19.05 -7.66
C ILE A 91 9.96 18.30 -8.76
N GLY A 92 10.53 17.13 -8.44
CA GLY A 92 11.15 16.24 -9.44
C GLY A 92 12.57 16.60 -9.86
N ILE A 93 13.35 17.28 -9.01
CA ILE A 93 14.72 17.73 -9.35
C ILE A 93 15.83 17.06 -8.53
N CYS A 94 15.52 16.44 -7.38
CA CYS A 94 16.54 16.04 -6.40
C CYS A 94 16.72 14.52 -6.24
N ASP A 95 15.98 13.69 -6.99
CA ASP A 95 16.01 12.21 -6.98
C ASP A 95 15.79 11.49 -5.64
N SER A 96 15.57 12.21 -4.55
CA SER A 96 15.35 11.60 -3.23
C SER A 96 14.15 10.65 -3.22
N CYS A 97 13.10 11.00 -3.97
CA CYS A 97 11.92 10.17 -4.10
C CYS A 97 12.00 9.18 -5.27
N ALA A 98 13.12 9.09 -6.00
CA ALA A 98 13.16 8.32 -7.23
C ALA A 98 13.05 6.81 -6.98
N ILE A 99 12.36 6.11 -7.88
CA ILE A 99 12.29 4.65 -7.95
C ILE A 99 12.41 4.21 -9.42
N ASN A 100 13.44 3.42 -9.74
CA ASN A 100 13.68 2.86 -11.08
C ASN A 100 13.38 3.82 -12.26
N GLY A 101 13.82 5.08 -12.18
CA GLY A 101 13.67 6.09 -13.23
C GLY A 101 12.43 7.01 -13.13
N TYR A 102 11.57 6.81 -12.13
CA TYR A 102 10.40 7.66 -11.87
C TYR A 102 10.60 8.50 -10.60
N HIS A 103 10.15 9.75 -10.62
CA HIS A 103 10.03 10.60 -9.44
C HIS A 103 8.63 10.47 -8.85
N ILE A 104 8.50 9.91 -7.63
CA ILE A 104 7.18 9.75 -7.00
C ILE A 104 6.42 11.09 -6.89
N CYS A 105 7.12 12.19 -6.61
CA CYS A 105 6.48 13.51 -6.47
C CYS A 105 6.04 14.16 -7.79
N LYS A 106 6.48 13.67 -8.95
CA LYS A 106 6.17 14.23 -10.27
C LYS A 106 5.40 13.24 -11.17
N ASP A 107 5.87 12.01 -11.24
CA ASP A 107 5.29 10.95 -12.07
C ASP A 107 4.25 10.11 -11.32
N GLY A 108 4.24 10.21 -9.99
CA GLY A 108 3.35 9.49 -9.09
C GLY A 108 2.33 10.42 -8.39
N PRO A 109 1.95 10.13 -7.13
CA PRO A 109 2.40 9.01 -6.30
C PRO A 109 1.71 7.68 -6.64
N VAL A 110 0.65 7.71 -7.46
CA VAL A 110 -0.15 6.52 -7.79
C VAL A 110 0.39 5.84 -9.04
N PHE A 111 0.70 4.55 -8.93
CA PHE A 111 1.17 3.72 -10.03
C PHE A 111 0.30 2.48 -10.21
N ASP A 112 0.15 2.02 -11.45
CA ASP A 112 -0.57 0.80 -11.79
C ASP A 112 0.32 -0.45 -11.71
N ASP A 113 -0.32 -1.62 -11.66
CA ASP A 113 0.31 -2.94 -11.66
C ASP A 113 1.33 -3.13 -12.81
N LYS A 114 1.05 -2.56 -13.99
CA LYS A 114 1.91 -2.63 -15.19
C LYS A 114 3.26 -1.93 -14.97
N LYS A 115 3.27 -0.77 -14.31
CA LYS A 115 4.50 -0.07 -13.94
C LYS A 115 5.15 -0.73 -12.73
N LEU A 116 4.38 -1.02 -11.68
CA LEU A 116 4.89 -1.55 -10.42
C LEU A 116 5.64 -2.88 -10.60
N ARG A 117 5.16 -3.80 -11.44
CA ARG A 117 5.84 -5.08 -11.70
C ARG A 117 7.23 -4.94 -12.34
N LYS A 118 7.50 -3.80 -12.98
CA LYS A 118 8.79 -3.50 -13.63
C LYS A 118 9.75 -2.76 -12.69
N MET A 119 9.25 -2.23 -11.57
CA MET A 119 10.06 -1.53 -10.58
C MET A 119 10.79 -2.55 -9.69
N LYS A 120 12.08 -2.75 -9.95
CA LYS A 120 12.92 -3.72 -9.24
C LYS A 120 13.10 -3.39 -7.75
N ASP A 121 13.02 -2.11 -7.39
CA ASP A 121 13.26 -1.63 -6.02
C ASP A 121 11.99 -1.71 -5.17
N PHE A 122 10.81 -1.79 -5.81
CA PHE A 122 9.51 -1.78 -5.12
C PHE A 122 9.36 -3.00 -4.19
N GLY A 123 9.11 -2.71 -2.91
CA GLY A 123 9.04 -3.69 -1.83
C GLY A 123 10.39 -4.17 -1.30
N LYS A 124 11.51 -3.67 -1.84
CA LYS A 124 12.87 -4.18 -1.52
C LYS A 124 13.81 -3.10 -1.00
N PHE A 125 13.89 -1.97 -1.70
CA PHE A 125 14.84 -0.91 -1.39
C PHE A 125 14.21 0.47 -1.50
N LYS A 126 14.66 1.39 -0.65
CA LYS A 126 14.29 2.81 -0.69
C LYS A 126 15.50 3.68 -0.36
N ARG A 127 15.43 4.97 -0.69
CA ARG A 127 16.38 5.96 -0.19
C ARG A 127 15.97 6.43 1.21
N ASP A 128 16.92 6.53 2.13
CA ASP A 128 16.72 7.16 3.44
C ASP A 128 16.80 8.69 3.34
N ALA A 129 16.70 9.39 4.48
CA ALA A 129 16.78 10.85 4.53
C ALA A 129 18.12 11.43 4.00
N SER A 130 19.20 10.67 4.12
CA SER A 130 20.51 11.04 3.58
C SER A 130 20.66 10.75 2.08
N GLY A 131 19.72 10.01 1.49
CA GLY A 131 19.74 9.56 0.09
C GLY A 131 20.40 8.20 -0.12
N ARG A 132 20.83 7.51 0.95
CA ARG A 132 21.43 6.17 0.87
C ARG A 132 20.37 5.13 0.57
N MET A 133 20.70 4.16 -0.29
CA MET A 133 19.84 3.01 -0.55
C MET A 133 19.85 2.07 0.66
N VAL A 134 18.67 1.84 1.23
CA VAL A 134 18.44 0.96 2.38
C VAL A 134 17.37 -0.07 2.04
N LYS A 135 17.43 -1.24 2.68
CA LYS A 135 16.36 -2.23 2.59
C LYS A 135 15.10 -1.72 3.28
N ILE A 136 13.95 -2.07 2.71
CA ILE A 136 12.64 -1.86 3.34
C ILE A 136 12.41 -2.96 4.37
#